data_AF-A0A5D4RAW7-F1
#
_entry.id   AF-A0A5D4RAW7-F1
#
_cell.length_a   1.000
_cell.length_b   1.000
_cell.length_c   1.000
_cell.angle_alpha   90.00
_cell.angle_beta   90.00
_cell.angle_gamma   90.00
#
_symmetry.space_group_name_H-M   'P 1'
#
loop_
_entity.id
_entity.type
_entity.pdbx_description
1 polymer ?
#
loop_
_entity_poly.entity_id
_entity_poly.type
_entity_poly.pdbx_seq_one_letter_code
_entity_poly.pdbx_strand_id
1 'polypeptide(L)'
;MDIAFMVAITALFFYQIFIKANKDEWSGYHPDSFLILARYLYFGTMISLYAYFTFRIAWLPWIALYPLLGVFIGFKPEDAAAKSGKRTFILIALLLLIINMIRIPTQPDSFQDYISSKEAYQCIHSFECVKMTSVTNSDGSLETKVEVLSVEGFTYHSYVLFAKASMKLEGEEERKGYNIAGFWFEY
;
A
#
# COMPACT_ATOMS: atom_id res chain seq x y z
N MET A 1 15.07 11.69 10.14
CA MET A 1 14.96 12.73 9.10
C MET A 1 13.54 12.76 8.53
N ASP A 2 12.94 11.59 8.36
CA ASP A 2 11.62 11.39 7.71
C ASP A 2 10.46 12.02 8.46
N ILE A 3 10.49 12.03 9.80
CA ILE A 3 9.43 12.65 10.63
C ILE A 3 9.41 14.17 10.42
N ALA A 4 10.56 14.84 10.47
CA ALA A 4 10.63 16.30 10.29
C ALA A 4 10.18 16.71 8.87
N PHE A 5 10.55 15.92 7.87
CA PHE A 5 10.11 16.12 6.50
C PHE A 5 8.60 15.90 6.33
N MET A 6 8.05 14.87 6.99
CA MET A 6 6.60 14.62 7.01
C MET A 6 5.82 15.78 7.67
N VAL A 7 6.35 16.34 8.76
CA VAL A 7 5.75 17.51 9.43
C VAL A 7 5.76 18.71 8.49
N ALA A 8 6.87 18.97 7.79
CA ALA A 8 6.96 20.08 6.84
C ALA A 8 5.95 19.95 5.69
N ILE A 9 5.78 18.74 5.16
CA ILE A 9 4.84 18.47 4.08
C ILE A 9 3.39 18.55 4.56
N THR A 10 3.12 18.09 5.77
CA THR A 10 1.82 18.25 6.40
C THR A 10 1.46 19.73 6.55
N ALA A 11 2.39 20.55 7.04
CA ALA A 11 2.20 21.99 7.14
C ALA A 11 2.02 22.67 5.77
N LEU A 12 2.78 22.24 4.77
CA LEU A 12 2.69 22.79 3.40
C LEU A 12 1.33 22.48 2.76
N PHE A 13 0.86 21.23 2.83
CA PHE A 13 -0.47 20.88 2.32
C PHE A 13 -1.57 21.59 3.07
N PHE A 14 -1.44 21.73 4.40
CA PHE A 14 -2.40 22.48 5.19
C PHE A 14 -2.47 23.95 4.75
N TYR A 15 -1.31 24.59 4.59
CA TYR A 15 -1.23 25.96 4.09
C TYR A 15 -1.85 26.11 2.70
N GLN A 16 -1.53 25.21 1.76
CA GLN A 16 -2.06 25.28 0.41
C GLN A 16 -3.58 25.11 0.37
N ILE A 17 -4.13 24.12 1.09
CA ILE A 17 -5.54 23.74 1.01
C ILE A 17 -6.45 24.66 1.85
N PHE A 18 -5.99 25.09 3.03
CA PHE A 18 -6.83 25.85 3.95
C PHE A 18 -6.56 27.35 3.95
N ILE A 19 -5.32 27.78 3.68
CA ILE A 19 -4.93 29.21 3.78
C ILE A 19 -4.83 29.86 2.40
N LYS A 20 -4.15 29.23 1.45
CA LYS A 20 -3.88 29.81 0.12
C LYS A 20 -5.02 29.58 -0.88
N ALA A 21 -5.76 28.48 -0.77
CA ALA A 21 -6.79 28.10 -1.74
C ALA A 21 -7.92 29.15 -1.84
N ASN A 22 -8.08 29.74 -3.03
CA ASN A 22 -9.15 30.69 -3.31
C ASN A 22 -10.52 30.01 -3.34
N LYS A 23 -11.59 30.77 -3.05
CA LYS A 23 -12.97 30.26 -3.09
C LYS A 23 -13.38 29.76 -4.48
N ASP A 24 -12.86 30.38 -5.54
CA ASP A 24 -13.20 30.05 -6.93
C ASP A 24 -12.78 28.62 -7.33
N GLU A 25 -11.64 28.13 -6.83
CA GLU A 25 -11.14 26.76 -7.08
C GLU A 25 -12.08 25.67 -6.53
N TRP A 26 -12.97 26.03 -5.61
CA TRP A 26 -13.87 25.10 -4.94
C TRP A 26 -15.35 25.44 -5.08
N SER A 27 -15.67 26.35 -6.00
CA SER A 27 -17.04 26.83 -6.28
C SER A 27 -18.01 25.73 -6.74
N GLY A 28 -17.52 24.56 -7.15
CA GLY A 28 -18.34 23.42 -7.56
C GLY A 28 -18.91 22.55 -6.43
N TYR A 29 -18.61 22.85 -5.16
CA TYR A 29 -19.15 22.11 -4.01
C TYR A 29 -20.33 22.86 -3.37
N HIS A 30 -21.54 22.32 -3.50
CA HIS A 30 -22.74 22.82 -2.83
C HIS A 30 -23.33 21.76 -1.89
N PRO A 31 -23.82 22.14 -0.68
CA PRO A 31 -23.71 23.46 -0.02
C PRO A 31 -22.30 23.75 0.52
N ASP A 32 -22.02 25.00 0.92
CA ASP A 32 -20.72 25.45 1.48
C ASP A 32 -20.25 24.62 2.70
N SER A 33 -21.16 23.96 3.41
CA SER A 33 -20.81 23.02 4.49
C SER A 33 -20.08 21.77 3.97
N PHE A 34 -20.29 21.39 2.71
CA PHE A 34 -19.57 20.28 2.06
C PHE A 34 -18.17 20.69 1.60
N LEU A 35 -17.92 21.99 1.41
CA LEU A 35 -16.61 22.51 1.00
C LEU A 35 -15.53 22.21 2.05
N ILE A 36 -15.82 22.49 3.32
CA ILE A 36 -14.86 22.25 4.41
C ILE A 36 -14.57 20.75 4.52
N LEU A 37 -15.61 19.91 4.44
CA LEU A 37 -15.46 18.46 4.44
C LEU A 37 -14.60 17.99 3.26
N ALA A 38 -14.85 18.47 2.04
CA ALA A 38 -14.07 18.10 0.86
C ALA A 38 -12.59 18.49 0.99
N ARG A 39 -12.29 19.66 1.56
CA ARG A 39 -10.91 20.10 1.86
C ARG A 39 -10.21 19.17 2.85
N TYR A 40 -10.90 18.76 3.92
CA TYR A 40 -10.36 17.79 4.89
C TYR A 40 -10.14 16.41 4.27
N LEU A 41 -11.08 15.93 3.46
CA LEU A 41 -10.96 14.64 2.78
C LEU A 41 -9.78 14.67 1.79
N TYR A 42 -9.66 15.72 0.99
CA TYR A 42 -8.54 15.90 0.07
C TYR A 42 -7.20 16.00 0.80
N PHE A 43 -7.12 16.77 1.87
CA PHE A 43 -5.93 16.85 2.73
C PHE A 43 -5.55 15.46 3.27
N GLY A 44 -6.51 14.70 3.81
CA GLY A 44 -6.29 13.35 4.32
C GLY A 44 -5.77 12.39 3.24
N THR A 45 -6.31 12.44 2.02
CA THR A 45 -5.82 11.67 0.88
C THR A 45 -4.35 12.00 0.57
N MET A 46 -4.01 13.28 0.45
CA MET A 46 -2.65 13.71 0.09
C MET A 46 -1.62 13.28 1.14
N ILE A 47 -1.94 13.49 2.43
CA ILE A 47 -1.08 13.07 3.55
C ILE A 47 -0.90 11.55 3.58
N SER A 48 -1.98 10.79 3.37
CA SER A 48 -1.93 9.32 3.38
C SER A 48 -1.12 8.76 2.22
N LEU A 49 -1.29 9.30 1.00
CA LEU A 49 -0.47 8.91 -0.16
C LEU A 49 0.99 9.27 0.05
N TYR A 50 1.28 10.45 0.61
CA TYR A 50 2.65 10.88 0.86
C TYR A 50 3.35 9.98 1.90
N ALA A 51 2.64 9.68 3.00
CA ALA A 51 3.13 8.77 4.02
C ALA A 51 3.30 7.34 3.46
N TYR A 52 2.46 6.90 2.51
CA TYR A 52 2.69 5.64 1.80
C TYR A 52 4.01 5.65 1.03
N PHE A 53 4.31 6.70 0.25
CA PHE A 53 5.56 6.76 -0.51
C PHE A 53 6.81 6.89 0.37
N THR A 54 6.70 7.55 1.52
CA THR A 54 7.82 7.79 2.44
C THR A 54 8.09 6.58 3.34
N PHE A 55 7.04 6.06 3.99
CA PHE A 55 7.17 5.00 4.99
C PHE A 55 6.84 3.60 4.46
N ARG A 56 6.37 3.49 3.20
CA ARG A 56 6.01 2.22 2.53
C ARG A 56 4.98 1.37 3.27
N ILE A 57 4.11 2.03 4.05
CA ILE A 57 3.10 1.36 4.87
C ILE A 57 1.92 0.92 3.99
N ALA A 58 1.77 -0.40 3.79
CA ALA A 58 0.87 -1.00 2.81
C ALA A 58 -0.64 -0.66 2.96
N TRP A 59 -1.11 -0.27 4.15
CA TRP A 59 -2.52 0.07 4.41
C TRP A 59 -2.88 1.54 4.15
N LEU A 60 -1.90 2.44 4.06
CA LEU A 60 -2.16 3.87 3.86
C LEU A 60 -2.87 4.21 2.53
N PRO A 61 -2.62 3.53 1.40
CA PRO A 61 -3.39 3.73 0.18
C PRO A 61 -4.90 3.47 0.34
N TRP A 62 -5.29 2.54 1.22
CA TRP A 62 -6.70 2.31 1.53
C TRP A 62 -7.32 3.49 2.27
N ILE A 63 -6.57 4.10 3.18
CA ILE A 63 -7.01 5.33 3.85
C ILE A 63 -7.09 6.49 2.88
N ALA A 64 -6.22 6.56 1.87
CA ALA A 64 -6.32 7.57 0.83
C ALA A 64 -7.55 7.40 -0.07
N LEU A 65 -8.02 6.15 -0.25
CA LEU A 65 -9.14 5.79 -1.11
C LEU A 65 -10.50 6.26 -0.55
N TYR A 66 -10.77 6.09 0.74
CA TYR A 66 -12.09 6.44 1.31
C TYR A 66 -12.44 7.93 1.15
N PRO A 67 -11.53 8.88 1.43
CA PRO A 67 -11.81 10.30 1.24
C PRO A 67 -11.93 10.68 -0.23
N LEU A 68 -11.16 10.05 -1.13
CA LEU A 68 -11.33 10.21 -2.58
C LEU A 68 -12.75 9.81 -3.00
N LEU A 69 -13.21 8.62 -2.59
CA LEU A 69 -14.57 8.17 -2.87
C LEU A 69 -15.63 9.13 -2.28
N GLY A 70 -15.41 9.63 -1.06
CA GLY A 70 -16.28 10.61 -0.42
C GLY A 70 -16.38 11.93 -1.18
N VAL A 71 -15.25 12.47 -1.64
CA VAL A 71 -15.21 13.66 -2.50
C VAL A 71 -15.92 13.41 -3.83
N PHE A 72 -15.68 12.26 -4.46
CA PHE A 72 -16.32 11.91 -5.73
C PHE A 72 -17.84 11.70 -5.63
N ILE A 73 -18.34 11.09 -4.56
CA ILE A 73 -19.78 10.93 -4.32
C ILE A 73 -20.44 12.27 -3.99
N GLY A 74 -19.74 13.13 -3.26
CA GLY A 74 -20.19 14.47 -2.91
C GLY A 74 -20.17 15.46 -4.07
N PHE A 75 -19.36 15.22 -5.10
CA PHE A 75 -19.31 16.02 -6.32
C PHE A 75 -20.48 15.64 -7.26
N LYS A 76 -21.67 16.19 -7.00
CA LYS A 76 -22.78 16.16 -7.96
C LYS A 76 -22.89 17.52 -8.64
N PRO A 77 -22.42 17.68 -9.90
CA PRO A 77 -22.77 18.86 -10.66
C PRO A 77 -24.30 18.90 -10.86
N GLU A 78 -24.91 20.06 -10.60
CA GLU A 78 -26.37 20.28 -10.60
C GLU A 78 -27.08 19.78 -11.88
N ASP A 79 -26.37 19.71 -13.01
CA ASP A 79 -26.95 19.39 -14.32
C ASP A 79 -26.82 17.92 -14.79
N ALA A 80 -26.24 17.01 -14.01
CA ALA A 80 -25.85 15.68 -14.53
C ALA A 80 -26.79 14.50 -14.17
N ALA A 81 -28.07 14.74 -13.88
CA ALA A 81 -28.95 13.78 -13.22
C ALA A 81 -29.21 12.43 -13.94
N ALA A 82 -28.95 12.28 -15.25
CA ALA A 82 -29.27 11.04 -15.98
C ALA A 82 -28.10 10.35 -16.71
N LYS A 83 -27.01 11.06 -17.06
CA LYS A 83 -25.81 10.47 -17.70
C LYS A 83 -24.64 10.23 -16.73
N SER A 84 -24.77 10.67 -15.47
CA SER A 84 -23.73 10.64 -14.44
C SER A 84 -23.34 9.22 -13.99
N GLY A 85 -24.29 8.31 -13.78
CA GLY A 85 -24.03 7.03 -13.10
C GLY A 85 -22.95 6.15 -13.78
N LYS A 86 -23.01 6.00 -15.11
CA LYS A 86 -22.00 5.23 -15.86
C LYS A 86 -20.63 5.91 -15.85
N ARG A 87 -20.58 7.23 -16.01
CA ARG A 87 -19.32 8.00 -15.99
C ARG A 87 -18.65 7.93 -14.62
N THR A 88 -19.42 8.09 -13.55
CA THR A 88 -18.95 7.99 -12.17
C THR A 88 -18.44 6.59 -11.87
N PHE A 89 -19.17 5.55 -12.29
CA PHE A 89 -18.72 4.16 -12.14
C PHE A 89 -17.39 3.91 -12.88
N ILE A 90 -17.26 4.36 -14.12
CA ILE A 90 -16.01 4.23 -14.90
C ILE A 90 -14.85 4.94 -14.20
N LEU A 91 -15.07 6.14 -13.68
CA LEU A 91 -14.03 6.89 -12.95
C LEU A 91 -13.62 6.20 -11.65
N ILE A 92 -14.58 5.66 -10.87
CA ILE A 92 -14.29 4.89 -9.66
C ILE A 92 -13.50 3.62 -10.02
N ALA A 93 -13.92 2.89 -11.05
CA ALA A 93 -13.21 1.69 -11.51
C ALA A 93 -11.77 2.01 -11.95
N LEU A 94 -11.59 3.12 -12.68
CA LEU A 94 -10.27 3.56 -13.12
C LEU A 94 -9.39 4.00 -11.93
N LEU A 95 -9.96 4.67 -10.94
CA LEU A 95 -9.27 5.08 -9.72
C LEU A 95 -8.84 3.87 -8.87
N LEU A 96 -9.72 2.89 -8.71
CA LEU A 96 -9.40 1.62 -8.07
C LEU A 96 -8.27 0.90 -8.83
N LEU A 97 -8.32 0.87 -10.16
CA LEU A 97 -7.29 0.26 -10.98
C LEU A 97 -5.93 0.95 -10.78
N ILE A 98 -5.89 2.29 -10.77
CA ILE A 98 -4.66 3.07 -10.48
C ILE A 98 -4.10 2.76 -9.09
N ILE A 99 -4.95 2.72 -8.06
CA ILE A 99 -4.49 2.41 -6.70
C ILE A 99 -3.92 1.00 -6.62
N ASN A 100 -4.54 0.03 -7.30
CA ASN A 100 -4.01 -1.33 -7.36
C ASN A 100 -2.68 -1.40 -8.11
N MET A 101 -2.49 -0.61 -9.17
CA MET A 101 -1.21 -0.50 -9.88
C MET A 101 -0.11 0.06 -8.97
N ILE A 102 -0.38 1.13 -8.24
CA ILE A 102 0.59 1.77 -7.34
C ILE A 102 1.02 0.84 -6.20
N ARG A 103 0.13 -0.05 -5.75
CA ARG A 103 0.40 -0.97 -4.64
C ARG A 103 1.25 -2.17 -5.02
N ILE A 104 1.45 -2.44 -6.31
CA ILE A 104 2.31 -3.53 -6.75
C ILE A 104 3.76 -3.15 -6.43
N PRO A 105 4.49 -4.00 -5.69
CA PRO A 105 5.87 -3.71 -5.36
C PRO A 105 6.70 -3.66 -6.66
N THR A 106 7.65 -2.72 -6.69
CA THR A 106 8.65 -2.62 -7.75
C THR A 106 10.02 -3.10 -7.30
N GLN A 107 10.17 -3.42 -6.01
CA GLN A 107 11.42 -3.82 -5.40
C GLN A 107 11.36 -5.25 -4.87
N PRO A 108 12.47 -6.01 -5.00
CA PRO A 108 12.55 -7.41 -4.62
C PRO A 108 12.34 -7.67 -3.13
N ASP A 109 12.72 -6.70 -2.28
CA ASP A 109 12.63 -6.80 -0.81
C ASP A 109 11.20 -7.08 -0.34
N SER A 110 10.19 -6.62 -1.08
CA SER A 110 8.78 -6.91 -0.75
C SER A 110 8.46 -8.40 -0.74
N PHE A 111 9.13 -9.21 -1.56
CA PHE A 111 8.94 -10.66 -1.53
C PHE A 111 9.70 -11.30 -0.36
N GLN A 112 10.87 -10.77 0.01
CA GLN A 112 11.61 -11.21 1.20
C GLN A 112 10.81 -10.94 2.48
N ASP A 113 10.18 -9.77 2.58
CA ASP A 113 9.26 -9.42 3.67
C ASP A 113 8.07 -10.39 3.74
N TYR A 114 7.54 -10.78 2.57
CA TYR A 114 6.46 -11.76 2.50
C TYR A 114 6.91 -13.14 3.02
N ILE A 115 8.06 -13.64 2.59
CA ILE A 115 8.60 -14.90 3.11
C ILE A 115 8.89 -14.80 4.61
N SER A 116 9.43 -13.67 5.08
CA SER A 116 9.73 -13.41 6.48
C SER A 116 8.49 -13.23 7.36
N SER A 117 7.34 -12.94 6.76
CA SER A 117 6.05 -12.89 7.48
C SER A 117 5.49 -14.28 7.80
N LYS A 118 6.05 -15.34 7.22
CA LYS A 118 5.69 -16.72 7.55
C LYS A 118 6.42 -17.12 8.84
N GLU A 119 5.71 -17.70 9.80
CA GLU A 119 6.20 -17.99 11.17
C GLU A 119 7.54 -18.76 11.22
N ALA A 120 7.89 -19.50 10.17
CA ALA A 120 9.09 -20.32 10.12
C ALA A 120 10.35 -19.60 9.62
N TYR A 121 10.26 -18.43 8.98
CA TYR A 121 11.40 -17.83 8.28
C TYR A 121 11.60 -16.36 8.64
N GLN A 122 12.86 -15.93 8.70
CA GLN A 122 13.23 -14.52 8.84
C GLN A 122 14.44 -14.22 7.95
N CYS A 123 14.22 -13.49 6.85
CA CYS A 123 15.27 -13.08 5.93
C CYS A 123 15.77 -11.69 6.32
N ILE A 124 16.88 -11.63 7.06
CA ILE A 124 17.50 -10.36 7.53
C ILE A 124 18.39 -9.76 6.43
N HIS A 125 18.95 -10.61 5.57
CA HIS A 125 19.82 -10.22 4.46
C HIS A 125 19.35 -10.85 3.15
N SER A 126 19.65 -10.20 2.02
CA SER A 126 19.18 -10.63 0.69
C SER A 126 19.74 -11.99 0.23
N PHE A 127 20.69 -12.56 0.98
CA PHE A 127 21.43 -13.78 0.66
C PHE A 127 21.30 -14.89 1.72
N GLU A 128 20.69 -14.58 2.88
CA GLU A 128 20.56 -15.51 4.01
C GLU A 128 19.20 -15.36 4.68
N CYS A 129 18.53 -16.49 4.89
CA CYS A 129 17.29 -16.56 5.65
C CYS A 129 17.47 -17.51 6.84
N VAL A 130 16.91 -17.13 7.98
CA VAL A 130 16.95 -17.93 9.19
C VAL A 130 15.64 -18.70 9.30
N LYS A 131 15.71 -20.01 9.45
CA LYS A 131 14.56 -20.87 9.74
C LYS A 131 14.50 -21.16 11.24
N MET A 132 13.35 -20.88 11.84
CA MET A 132 13.10 -21.16 13.25
C MET A 132 12.12 -22.32 13.37
N THR A 133 12.53 -23.38 14.06
CA THR A 133 11.66 -24.54 14.32
C THR A 133 11.62 -24.84 15.82
N SER A 134 10.42 -24.99 16.37
CA SER A 134 10.23 -25.42 17.76
C SER A 134 10.12 -26.93 17.80
N VAL A 135 11.04 -27.58 18.50
CA VAL A 135 11.06 -29.03 18.71
C VAL A 135 10.70 -29.30 20.17
N THR A 136 9.70 -30.14 20.39
CA THR A 136 9.38 -30.65 21.73
C THR A 136 10.25 -31.88 21.98
N ASN A 137 11.14 -31.79 22.95
CA ASN A 137 11.98 -32.90 23.37
C ASN A 137 11.15 -33.93 24.16
N SER A 138 11.69 -35.14 24.27
CA SER A 138 11.04 -36.30 24.92
C SER A 138 10.71 -36.06 26.40
N ASP A 139 11.36 -35.09 27.02
CA ASP A 139 11.20 -34.64 28.41
C ASP A 139 10.15 -33.54 28.58
N GLY A 140 9.50 -33.11 27.49
CA GLY A 140 8.51 -32.04 27.48
C GLY A 140 9.11 -30.63 27.42
N SER A 141 10.43 -30.50 27.32
CA SER A 141 11.08 -29.20 27.08
C SER A 141 10.86 -28.75 25.63
N LEU A 142 10.65 -27.44 25.43
CA LEU A 142 10.56 -26.81 24.12
C LEU A 142 11.91 -26.21 23.78
N GLU A 143 12.51 -26.67 22.70
CA GLU A 143 13.78 -26.18 22.19
C GLU A 143 13.58 -25.52 20.82
N THR A 144 14.06 -24.30 20.65
CA THR A 144 14.03 -23.60 19.36
C THR A 144 15.33 -23.89 18.61
N LYS A 145 15.24 -24.58 17.48
CA LYS A 145 16.34 -24.75 16.54
C LYS A 145 16.34 -23.63 15.53
N VAL A 146 17.53 -23.07 15.31
CA VAL A 146 17.77 -21.97 14.39
C VAL A 146 18.73 -22.48 13.31
N GLU A 147 18.26 -22.51 12.07
CA GLU A 147 19.05 -22.94 10.91
C GLU A 147 19.24 -21.75 9.97
N VAL A 148 20.49 -21.48 9.57
CA VAL A 148 20.79 -20.45 8.56
C VAL A 148 20.79 -21.11 7.19
N LEU A 149 19.92 -20.64 6.31
CA LEU A 149 19.75 -21.15 4.95
C LEU A 149 20.24 -20.11 3.94
N SER A 150 21.16 -20.53 3.08
CA SER A 150 21.67 -19.70 1.99
C SER A 150 20.61 -19.58 0.89
N VAL A 151 20.47 -18.38 0.31
CA VAL A 151 19.62 -18.16 -0.88
C VAL A 151 20.39 -18.62 -2.12
N GLU A 152 20.03 -19.78 -2.67
CA GLU A 152 20.66 -20.34 -3.88
C GLU A 152 20.19 -19.65 -5.17
N GLY A 153 18.96 -19.13 -5.16
CA GLY A 153 18.36 -18.52 -6.33
C GLY A 153 17.26 -17.55 -5.96
N PHE A 154 17.24 -16.40 -6.61
CA PHE A 154 16.20 -15.39 -6.42
C PHE A 154 15.82 -14.80 -7.78
N THR A 155 14.52 -14.84 -8.11
CA THR A 155 13.97 -14.19 -9.30
C THR A 155 12.88 -13.22 -8.90
N TYR A 156 12.85 -12.06 -9.55
CA TYR A 156 11.85 -11.04 -9.31
C TYR A 156 11.50 -10.31 -10.61
N HIS A 157 10.22 -10.31 -10.94
CA HIS A 157 9.68 -9.63 -12.10
C HIS A 157 8.46 -8.81 -11.67
N SER A 158 8.56 -7.49 -11.80
CA SER A 158 7.43 -6.59 -11.55
C SER A 158 6.81 -6.17 -12.89
N TYR A 159 5.47 -6.18 -12.95
CA TYR A 159 4.66 -5.75 -14.06
C TYR A 159 3.62 -4.74 -13.58
N VAL A 160 2.95 -4.06 -14.51
CA VAL A 160 1.97 -3.00 -14.20
C VAL A 160 0.81 -3.50 -13.33
N LEU A 161 0.38 -4.76 -13.47
CA LEU A 161 -0.80 -5.31 -12.79
C LEU A 161 -0.49 -6.45 -11.81
N PHE A 162 0.74 -6.94 -11.79
CA PHE A 162 1.18 -7.97 -10.86
C PHE A 162 2.70 -7.98 -10.73
N ALA A 163 3.21 -8.60 -9.68
CA ALA A 163 4.61 -9.01 -9.62
C ALA A 163 4.68 -10.53 -9.48
N LYS A 164 5.81 -11.12 -9.87
CA LYS A 164 6.13 -12.52 -9.70
C LYS A 164 7.50 -12.61 -9.07
N ALA A 165 7.65 -13.50 -8.10
CA ALA A 165 8.94 -13.77 -7.49
C ALA A 165 9.11 -15.25 -7.18
N SER A 166 10.36 -15.70 -7.18
CA SER A 166 10.73 -17.00 -6.64
C SER A 166 12.01 -16.90 -5.81
N MET A 167 12.06 -17.72 -4.76
CA MET A 167 13.21 -17.82 -3.88
C MET A 167 13.47 -19.30 -3.59
N LYS A 168 14.69 -19.75 -3.87
CA LYS A 168 15.18 -21.09 -3.55
C LYS A 168 16.17 -20.98 -2.39
N LEU A 169 15.85 -21.66 -1.30
CA LEU A 169 16.73 -21.78 -0.13
C LEU A 169 17.44 -23.13 -0.18
N GLU A 170 18.67 -23.17 0.33
CA GLU A 170 19.47 -24.40 0.43
C GLU A 170 18.70 -25.49 1.20
N GLY A 171 18.59 -26.69 0.60
CA GLY A 171 17.90 -27.83 1.21
C GLY A 171 16.37 -27.76 1.26
N GLU A 172 15.75 -26.70 0.71
CA GLU A 172 14.31 -26.47 0.72
C GLU A 172 13.71 -26.40 -0.70
N GLU A 173 12.39 -26.57 -0.78
CA GLU A 173 11.67 -26.36 -2.04
C GLU A 173 11.64 -24.88 -2.46
N GLU A 174 11.65 -24.64 -3.78
CA GLU A 174 11.56 -23.30 -4.34
C GLU A 174 10.19 -22.67 -4.01
N ARG A 175 10.20 -21.57 -3.27
CA ARG A 175 9.00 -20.82 -2.94
C ARG A 175 8.69 -19.82 -4.04
N LYS A 176 7.45 -19.81 -4.52
CA LYS A 176 7.00 -18.94 -5.60
C LYS A 176 5.82 -18.11 -5.13
N GLY A 177 5.72 -16.90 -5.64
CA GLY A 177 4.59 -16.03 -5.34
C GLY A 177 4.21 -15.11 -6.47
N TYR A 178 2.92 -14.79 -6.51
CA TYR A 178 2.37 -13.68 -7.28
C TYR A 178 1.94 -12.56 -6.35
N ASN A 179 2.33 -11.34 -6.65
CA ASN A 179 1.73 -10.17 -6.06
C ASN A 179 0.62 -9.65 -6.97
N ILE A 180 -0.61 -9.59 -6.48
CA ILE A 180 -1.72 -8.96 -7.19
C ILE A 180 -2.26 -7.86 -6.27
N ALA A 181 -2.37 -6.63 -6.79
CA ALA A 181 -2.94 -5.51 -6.05
C ALA A 181 -2.26 -5.26 -4.68
N GLY A 182 -0.95 -5.51 -4.57
CA GLY A 182 -0.18 -5.35 -3.34
C GLY A 182 -0.29 -6.50 -2.34
N PHE A 183 -0.90 -7.63 -2.72
CA PHE A 183 -1.00 -8.83 -1.89
C PHE A 183 -0.27 -10.00 -2.52
N TRP A 184 0.56 -10.69 -1.74
CA TRP A 184 1.32 -11.86 -2.16
C TRP A 184 0.53 -13.16 -1.94
N PHE A 185 0.53 -14.03 -2.96
CA PHE A 185 -0.10 -15.34 -2.96
C PHE A 185 0.93 -16.40 -3.38
N GLU A 186 1.08 -17.46 -2.58
CA GLU A 186 1.88 -18.65 -2.93
C GLU A 186 1.17 -19.49 -4.00
N TYR A 187 1.95 -20.14 -4.86
CA TYR A 187 1.45 -21.06 -5.89
C TYR A 187 2.47 -22.15 -6.23
#